data_AF-A0A161YXM7-F1
#
_entry.id   AF-A0A161YXM7-F1
#
_cell.length_a   1.000
_cell.length_b   1.000
_cell.length_c   1.000
_cell.angle_alpha   90.00
_cell.angle_beta   90.00
_cell.angle_gamma   90.00
#
_symmetry.space_group_name_H-M   'P 1'
#
loop_
_entity.id
_entity.type
_entity.pdbx_description
1 polymer ?
#
loop_
_entity_poly.entity_id
_entity_poly.type
_entity_poly.pdbx_seq_one_letter_code
_entity_poly.pdbx_strand_id
1 'polypeptide(L)' 'MNHSPPSTPPASSFWRSKPGIALGMLLVIGLFYLAREHYGHISPILPYLILLLCPLMHLFGHHHGGRH' A
#
# COMPACT_ATOMS: atom_id res chain seq x y z
N MET A 1 29.05 30.02 -36.62
CA MET A 1 28.00 29.35 -35.81
C MET A 1 28.60 28.11 -35.17
N ASN A 2 28.88 28.13 -33.86
CA ASN A 2 29.02 26.92 -33.06
C ASN A 2 28.87 27.30 -31.58
N HIS A 3 27.64 27.30 -31.07
CA HIS A 3 27.37 27.42 -29.64
C HIS A 3 27.32 26.01 -29.06
N SER A 4 28.35 25.61 -28.32
CA SER A 4 28.34 24.37 -27.55
C SER A 4 27.37 24.52 -26.37
N PRO A 5 26.47 23.55 -26.11
CA PRO A 5 25.60 23.60 -24.94
C PRO A 5 26.41 23.38 -23.65
N PRO A 6 26.06 24.04 -22.53
CA PRO A 6 26.71 23.82 -21.26
C PRO A 6 26.41 22.40 -20.77
N SER A 7 27.47 21.63 -20.50
CA SER A 7 27.42 20.37 -19.78
C SER A 7 26.94 20.62 -18.34
N THR A 8 25.66 20.34 -18.10
CA THR A 8 25.11 20.33 -16.73
C THR A 8 25.78 19.17 -15.97
N PRO A 9 26.47 19.41 -14.84
CA PRO A 9 27.03 18.33 -14.05
C PRO A 9 25.90 17.39 -13.60
N PRO A 10 26.08 16.04 -13.63
CA PRO A 10 25.09 15.15 -13.06
C PRO A 10 24.98 15.52 -11.59
N ALA A 11 23.76 15.86 -11.15
CA ALA A 11 23.45 16.21 -9.77
C ALA A 11 24.20 15.24 -8.85
N SER A 12 25.21 15.77 -8.16
CA SER A 12 26.05 14.99 -7.24
C SER A 12 25.10 14.22 -6.36
N SER A 13 25.19 12.89 -6.42
CA SER A 13 24.21 11.93 -5.93
C SER A 13 23.94 12.11 -4.43
N PHE A 14 23.12 13.10 -4.09
CA PHE A 14 22.71 13.37 -2.72
C PHE A 14 21.94 12.17 -2.15
N TRP A 15 21.30 11.42 -3.04
CA TRP A 15 20.62 10.14 -2.81
C TRP A 15 21.55 9.00 -2.36
N ARG A 16 22.86 9.08 -2.61
CA ARG A 16 23.84 8.06 -2.18
C ARG A 16 24.69 8.51 -0.99
N SER A 17 24.32 9.64 -0.38
CA SER A 17 24.92 10.10 0.86
C SER A 17 24.55 9.15 2.01
N LYS A 18 25.49 8.89 2.92
CA LYS A 18 25.29 8.11 4.16
C LYS A 18 23.97 8.46 4.90
N PRO A 19 23.60 9.73 5.12
CA PRO A 19 22.33 10.07 5.75
C PRO A 19 21.10 9.73 4.89
N GLY A 20 21.17 9.86 3.56
CA GLY A 20 20.06 9.50 2.66
C GLY A 20 19.77 8.00 2.69
N ILE A 21 20.82 7.17 2.75
CA ILE A 21 20.69 5.72 2.89
C ILE A 21 20.11 5.36 4.27
N ALA A 22 20.56 6.03 5.35
CA ALA A 22 20.04 5.80 6.70
C ALA A 22 18.55 6.17 6.82
N LEU A 23 18.15 7.32 6.27
CA LEU A 23 16.75 7.75 6.20
C LEU A 23 15.90 6.79 5.36
N GLY A 24 16.43 6.34 4.21
CA GLY A 24 15.76 5.34 3.37
C GLY A 24 15.54 4.02 4.10
N MET A 25 16.55 3.52 4.83
CA MET A 25 16.43 2.32 5.66
C MET A 25 15.38 2.48 6.77
N LEU A 26 15.39 3.60 7.49
CA LEU A 26 14.37 3.88 8.50
C LEU A 26 12.95 3.91 7.91
N LEU A 27 12.79 4.52 6.74
CA LEU A 27 11.51 4.57 6.04
C LEU A 27 11.02 3.17 5.65
N VAL A 28 11.90 2.33 5.10
CA VAL A 28 11.58 0.93 4.73
C VAL A 28 11.19 0.12 5.96
N ILE A 29 11.93 0.24 7.06
CA ILE A 29 11.63 -0.45 8.32
C ILE A 29 10.28 0.01 8.89
N GLY A 30 10.03 1.33 8.89
CA GLY A 30 8.76 1.89 9.36
C GLY A 30 7.56 1.43 8.53
N LEU A 31 7.67 1.44 7.20
CA LEU A 31 6.63 0.93 6.31
C LEU A 31 6.39 -0.57 6.50
N PHE A 32 7.45 -1.37 6.66
CA PHE A 32 7.31 -2.80 6.91
C PHE A 32 6.59 -3.08 8.23
N TYR A 33 6.89 -2.33 9.29
CA TYR A 33 6.24 -2.47 10.59
C TYR A 33 4.77 -2.07 10.53
N LEU A 34 4.45 -0.94 9.91
CA LEU A 34 3.08 -0.47 9.72
C LEU A 34 2.26 -1.46 8.89
N ALA A 35 2.85 -1.98 7.82
CA ALA A 35 2.25 -3.01 7.00
C ALA A 35 1.99 -4.27 7.84
N ARG A 36 2.98 -4.77 8.60
CA ARG A 36 2.81 -5.94 9.49
C ARG A 36 1.67 -5.76 10.49
N GLU A 37 1.59 -4.59 11.12
CA GLU A 37 0.51 -4.24 12.04
C GLU A 37 -0.86 -4.30 11.32
N HIS A 38 -0.95 -3.70 10.13
CA HIS A 38 -2.18 -3.69 9.35
C HIS A 38 -2.54 -5.06 8.75
N TYR A 39 -1.57 -5.85 8.34
CA TYR A 39 -1.78 -7.21 7.84
C TYR A 39 -2.32 -8.13 8.94
N GLY A 40 -1.89 -7.94 10.20
CA GLY A 40 -2.47 -8.63 11.36
C GLY A 40 -3.98 -8.37 11.52
N HIS A 41 -4.43 -7.16 11.17
CA HIS A 41 -5.85 -6.78 11.22
C HIS A 41 -6.62 -7.09 9.92
N ILE A 42 -5.99 -7.02 8.75
CA ILE A 42 -6.60 -7.26 7.44
C ILE A 42 -6.74 -8.76 7.13
N SER A 43 -5.78 -9.59 7.54
CA SER A 43 -5.81 -11.05 7.36
C SER A 43 -7.05 -11.72 7.94
N PRO A 44 -7.57 -11.36 9.13
CA PRO A 44 -8.83 -11.90 9.63
C PRO A 44 -10.05 -11.19 9.02
N ILE A 45 -9.96 -9.91 8.65
CA ILE A 45 -11.07 -9.19 8.03
C ILE A 45 -11.51 -9.86 6.72
N LEU A 46 -10.60 -10.42 5.93
CA LEU A 46 -10.93 -11.07 4.66
C LEU A 46 -11.83 -12.32 4.82
N PRO A 47 -11.50 -13.34 5.65
CA PRO A 47 -12.41 -14.46 5.89
C PRO A 47 -13.70 -14.03 6.58
N TYR A 48 -13.68 -13.05 7.50
CA TYR A 48 -14.92 -12.51 8.08
C TYR A 48 -15.81 -11.82 7.04
N LEU A 49 -15.23 -11.06 6.09
CA LEU A 49 -15.97 -10.40 5.02
C LEU A 49 -16.60 -11.42 4.06
N ILE A 50 -15.90 -12.52 3.73
CA ILE A 50 -16.43 -13.62 2.92
C ILE A 50 -17.55 -14.36 3.68
N LEU A 51 -17.33 -14.67 4.96
CA LEU A 51 -18.34 -15.27 5.84
C LEU A 51 -19.56 -14.39 6.01
N LEU A 52 -19.42 -13.06 6.03
CA LEU A 52 -20.51 -12.09 6.11
C LEU A 52 -21.18 -11.86 4.74
N LEU A 53 -20.47 -12.07 3.63
CA LEU A 53 -21.04 -12.01 2.29
C LEU A 53 -22.14 -13.07 2.10
N CYS A 54 -21.96 -14.29 2.61
CA CYS A 54 -22.99 -15.34 2.57
C CYS A 54 -24.32 -14.95 3.25
N PRO A 55 -24.37 -14.55 4.54
CA PRO A 55 -25.59 -14.10 5.20
C PRO A 55 -26.10 -12.80 4.63
N LEU A 56 -25.24 -11.91 4.10
CA LEU A 56 -25.69 -10.71 3.41
C LEU A 56 -26.44 -11.07 2.13
N MET A 57 -25.88 -11.95 1.29
CA MET A 57 -26.55 -12.46 0.09
C MET A 57 -27.82 -13.23 0.43
N HIS A 58 -27.82 -14.04 1.49
CA HIS A 58 -29.03 -14.72 1.95
C HIS A 58 -30.07 -13.74 2.50
N LEU A 59 -29.70 -12.73 3.26
CA LEU A 59 -30.65 -11.76 3.81
C LEU A 59 -31.25 -10.88 2.70
N PHE A 60 -30.44 -10.43 1.74
CA PHE A 60 -30.89 -9.64 0.59
C PHE A 60 -31.69 -10.49 -0.43
N GLY A 61 -31.28 -11.74 -0.65
CA GLY A 61 -31.94 -12.67 -1.57
C GLY A 61 -33.21 -13.31 -1.01
N HIS A 62 -33.29 -13.54 0.30
CA HIS A 62 -34.42 -14.20 0.95
C HIS A 62 -35.54 -13.21 1.32
N HIS A 63 -35.25 -11.90 1.48
CA HIS A 63 -36.29 -10.89 1.68
C HIS A 63 -37.15 -10.62 0.43
N HIS A 64 -36.78 -11.14 -0.74
CA HIS A 64 -37.56 -11.01 -1.97
C HIS A 64 -38.47 -12.23 -2.28
N GLY A 65 -38.42 -13.30 -1.48
CA GLY A 65 -39.12 -14.56 -1.80
C GLY A 65 -40.26 -14.98 -0.86
N GLY A 66 -40.56 -14.20 0.20
CA GLY A 66 -41.41 -14.66 1.31
C GLY A 66 -42.68 -13.84 1.55
N ARG A 67 -43.42 -13.46 0.50
CA ARG A 67 -44.77 -12.88 0.67
C ARG A 67 -45.75 -13.37 -0.40
N HIS A 68 -46.14 -14.62 -0.27
CA HIS A 68 -47.46 -15.12 -0.65
C HIS A 68 -47.91 -16.14 0.40
#